data_AF-A0A9D5KL95-F1
#
_entry.id   AF-A0A9D5KL95-F1
#
_cell.length_a   1.000
_cell.length_b   1.000
_cell.length_c   1.000
_cell.angle_alpha   90.00
_cell.angle_beta   90.00
_cell.angle_gamma   90.00
#
_symmetry.space_group_name_H-M   'P 1'
#
loop_
_entity.id
_entity.type
_entity.pdbx_description
1 polymer ?
#
loop_
_entity_poly.entity_id
_entity_poly.type
_entity_poly.pdbx_seq_one_letter_code
_entity_poly.pdbx_strand_id
1 'polypeptide(L)'
;MMLSPADIEQHALPSVARRGRELYAQGAVAALGCREDDILARVTDGGIAYVAVLTVRENEPLLFDCSCAFSFGGACEHVVAAMHAITECDAVPDGSDIPVDEVRGAPAGRLYLRETGGMLLAEMRFAYQGGLVEFARAERCAYRLVPATSGDTVYRVVRSRAREDALHSAVGRHGLTAYTTGVFTPTTAAREWTQTRLPVLAREGFEIYGQEYLRESRVRSTQPCMGVRMTAGENSLACELTVAFD
;
A
#
# COMPACT_ATOMS: atom_id res chain seq x y z
N MET A 1 -4.12 13.28 22.08
CA MET A 1 -5.43 12.89 21.52
C MET A 1 -5.70 11.46 21.96
N MET A 2 -6.78 11.18 22.68
CA MET A 2 -7.08 9.82 23.14
C MET A 2 -7.89 9.08 22.09
N LEU A 3 -7.55 7.81 21.84
CA LEU A 3 -8.34 6.91 21.01
C LEU A 3 -9.68 6.63 21.70
N SER A 4 -10.78 6.81 20.97
CA SER A 4 -12.12 6.51 21.46
C SER A 4 -12.47 5.04 21.20
N PRO A 5 -13.40 4.45 21.97
CA PRO A 5 -13.92 3.11 21.68
C PRO A 5 -14.53 2.98 20.27
N ALA A 6 -15.08 4.07 19.72
CA ALA A 6 -15.65 4.10 18.38
C ALA A 6 -14.58 3.93 17.29
N ASP A 7 -13.35 4.42 17.52
CA ASP A 7 -12.25 4.26 16.58
C ASP A 7 -11.89 2.78 16.40
N ILE A 8 -11.93 1.99 17.48
CA ILE A 8 -11.65 0.55 17.44
C ILE A 8 -12.65 -0.18 16.53
N GLU A 9 -13.95 0.14 16.67
CA GLU A 9 -15.02 -0.49 15.89
C GLU A 9 -14.99 -0.08 14.41
N GLN A 10 -14.48 1.12 14.09
CA GLN A 10 -14.30 1.57 12.72
C GLN A 10 -13.15 0.84 11.99
N HIS A 11 -12.13 0.39 12.73
CA HIS A 11 -10.91 -0.15 12.15
C HIS A 11 -10.81 -1.68 12.16
N ALA A 12 -11.67 -2.40 12.88
CA ALA A 12 -11.62 -3.85 12.98
C ALA A 12 -12.99 -4.50 12.69
N LEU A 13 -12.97 -5.68 12.06
CA LEU A 13 -14.17 -6.51 11.94
C LEU A 13 -14.68 -6.89 13.35
N PRO A 14 -16.00 -7.02 13.58
CA PRO A 14 -16.54 -7.28 14.92
C PRO A 14 -15.94 -8.50 15.64
N SER A 15 -15.66 -9.58 14.90
CA SER A 15 -15.01 -10.78 15.46
C SER A 15 -13.56 -10.52 15.89
N VAL A 16 -12.82 -9.73 15.11
CA VAL A 16 -11.44 -9.32 15.41
C VAL A 16 -11.41 -8.35 16.59
N ALA A 17 -12.34 -7.39 16.61
CA ALA A 17 -12.50 -6.45 17.71
C ALA A 17 -12.78 -7.18 19.04
N ARG A 18 -13.68 -8.17 19.02
CA ARG A 18 -13.96 -9.02 20.19
C ARG A 18 -12.72 -9.78 20.65
N ARG A 19 -11.99 -10.43 19.74
CA ARG A 19 -10.76 -11.17 20.07
C ARG A 19 -9.68 -10.26 20.65
N GLY A 20 -9.48 -9.07 20.08
CA GLY A 20 -8.52 -8.11 20.60
C GLY A 20 -8.86 -7.61 22.00
N ARG A 21 -10.16 -7.42 22.30
CA ARG A 21 -10.62 -7.13 23.66
C ARG A 21 -10.34 -8.27 24.64
N GLU A 22 -10.55 -9.52 24.22
CA GLU A 22 -10.22 -10.69 25.03
C GLU A 22 -8.72 -10.76 25.34
N LEU A 23 -7.86 -10.53 24.35
CA LEU A 23 -6.40 -10.46 24.54
C LEU A 23 -6.02 -9.37 25.54
N TYR A 24 -6.59 -8.16 25.40
CA TYR A 24 -6.36 -7.09 26.35
C TYR A 24 -6.79 -7.48 27.78
N ALA A 25 -7.99 -8.03 27.94
CA ALA A 25 -8.52 -8.47 29.24
C ALA A 25 -7.68 -9.60 29.89
N GLN A 26 -6.96 -10.38 29.09
CA GLN A 26 -6.03 -11.42 29.54
C GLN A 26 -4.64 -10.87 29.92
N GLY A 27 -4.41 -9.56 29.80
CA GLY A 27 -3.10 -8.96 30.06
C GLY A 27 -2.08 -9.28 28.97
N ALA A 28 -2.52 -9.57 27.74
CA ALA A 28 -1.62 -9.92 26.63
C ALA A 28 -0.69 -8.77 26.20
N VAL A 29 -1.03 -7.52 26.50
CA VAL A 29 -0.22 -6.35 26.20
C VAL A 29 0.91 -6.24 27.24
N ALA A 30 2.06 -6.82 26.90
CA ALA A 30 3.21 -6.96 27.79
C ALA A 30 4.08 -5.70 27.88
N ALA A 31 4.04 -4.84 26.86
CA ALA A 31 4.72 -3.54 26.87
C ALA A 31 3.91 -2.53 26.06
N LEU A 32 3.94 -1.28 26.49
CA LEU A 32 3.32 -0.14 25.82
C LEU A 32 4.21 1.08 26.04
N GLY A 33 4.49 1.84 24.97
CA GLY A 33 5.35 3.00 25.06
C GLY A 33 5.16 3.96 23.89
N CYS A 34 5.40 5.24 24.12
CA CYS A 34 5.30 6.29 23.11
C CYS A 34 6.69 6.66 22.60
N ARG A 35 6.79 6.94 21.30
CA ARG A 35 7.99 7.45 20.66
C ARG A 35 7.61 8.50 19.63
N GLU A 36 7.78 9.77 19.99
CA GLU A 36 7.27 10.90 19.21
C GLU A 36 5.73 10.81 19.09
N ASP A 37 5.17 10.70 17.87
CA ASP A 37 3.72 10.57 17.63
C ASP A 37 3.28 9.10 17.45
N ASP A 38 4.20 8.15 17.61
CA ASP A 38 3.96 6.73 17.39
C ASP A 38 3.92 5.98 18.73
N ILE A 39 2.92 5.11 18.88
CA ILE A 39 2.76 4.23 20.03
C ILE A 39 3.19 2.83 19.61
N LEU A 40 4.05 2.23 20.41
CA LEU A 40 4.58 0.88 20.23
C LEU A 40 4.02 -0.02 21.33
N ALA A 41 3.45 -1.16 20.94
CA ALA A 41 2.92 -2.14 21.86
C ALA A 41 3.49 -3.53 21.55
N ARG A 42 3.86 -4.28 22.59
CA ARG A 42 4.20 -5.70 22.49
C ARG A 42 3.02 -6.51 23.01
N VAL A 43 2.46 -7.37 22.17
CA VAL A 43 1.29 -8.19 22.48
C VAL A 43 1.65 -9.67 22.35
N THR A 44 1.35 -10.47 23.37
CA THR A 44 1.62 -11.91 23.38
C THR A 44 0.34 -12.71 23.14
N ASP A 45 0.27 -13.47 22.06
CA ASP A 45 -0.83 -14.44 21.82
C ASP A 45 -0.24 -15.84 21.56
N GLY A 46 -0.75 -16.84 22.27
CA GLY A 46 -0.27 -18.23 22.14
C GLY A 46 1.22 -18.42 22.44
N GLY A 47 1.84 -17.54 23.24
CA GLY A 47 3.27 -17.55 23.54
C GLY A 47 4.16 -16.93 22.45
N ILE A 48 3.57 -16.38 21.38
CA ILE A 48 4.28 -15.63 20.34
C ILE A 48 4.12 -14.14 20.63
N ALA A 49 5.22 -13.40 20.58
CA ALA A 49 5.21 -11.95 20.76
C ALA A 49 5.06 -11.24 19.40
N TYR A 50 4.12 -10.30 19.34
CA TYR A 50 3.87 -9.43 18.21
C TYR A 50 4.16 -7.99 18.60
N VAL A 51 4.61 -7.20 17.63
CA VAL A 51 4.75 -5.75 17.79
C VAL A 51 3.66 -5.08 16.97
N ALA A 52 2.87 -4.26 17.64
CA ALA A 52 1.90 -3.36 17.04
C ALA A 52 2.44 -1.93 17.10
N VAL A 53 2.31 -1.21 15.99
CA VAL A 53 2.65 0.19 15.86
C VAL A 53 1.36 0.94 15.57
N LEU A 54 1.11 2.04 16.28
CA LEU A 54 -0.02 2.93 16.03
C LEU A 54 0.50 4.36 15.88
N THR A 55 0.07 5.06 14.85
CA THR A 55 0.45 6.46 14.62
C THR A 55 -0.78 7.34 14.86
N VAL A 56 -0.71 8.20 15.87
CA VAL A 56 -1.83 9.06 16.27
C VAL A 56 -1.45 10.52 16.06
N ARG A 57 -1.95 11.13 14.98
CA ARG A 57 -1.69 12.54 14.65
C ARG A 57 -2.98 13.33 14.52
N GLU A 58 -2.93 14.61 14.85
CA GLU A 58 -4.09 15.49 14.75
C GLU A 58 -4.51 15.67 13.28
N ASN A 59 -5.80 15.51 12.99
CA ASN A 59 -6.39 15.62 11.64
C ASN A 59 -5.84 14.64 10.59
N GLU A 60 -5.13 13.59 11.00
CA GLU A 60 -4.73 12.48 10.14
C GLU A 60 -5.52 11.21 10.53
N PRO A 61 -5.84 10.32 9.58
CA PRO A 61 -6.42 9.03 9.93
C PRO A 61 -5.46 8.23 10.81
N LEU A 62 -6.02 7.46 11.75
CA LEU A 62 -5.25 6.51 12.54
C LEU A 62 -4.57 5.50 11.61
N LEU A 63 -3.25 5.42 11.69
CA LEU A 63 -2.48 4.39 11.01
C LEU A 63 -2.03 3.35 12.02
N PHE A 64 -1.95 2.11 11.58
CA PHE A 64 -1.45 1.03 12.40
C PHE A 64 -0.80 -0.05 11.53
N ASP A 65 0.11 -0.80 12.15
CA ASP A 65 0.78 -1.94 11.53
C ASP A 65 1.09 -2.98 12.61
N CYS A 66 1.24 -4.24 12.21
CA CYS A 66 1.56 -5.34 13.13
C CYS A 66 2.42 -6.42 12.48
N SER A 67 3.38 -6.96 13.24
CA SER A 67 4.24 -8.07 12.80
C SER A 67 3.49 -9.39 12.51
N CYS A 68 2.20 -9.50 12.84
CA CYS A 68 1.41 -10.73 12.64
C CYS A 68 1.02 -11.03 11.18
N ALA A 69 1.40 -10.18 10.22
CA ALA A 69 1.13 -10.33 8.78
C ALA A 69 -0.38 -10.42 8.40
N PHE A 70 -1.28 -10.00 9.29
CA PHE A 70 -2.71 -9.96 9.02
C PHE A 70 -3.03 -8.95 7.90
N SER A 71 -3.65 -9.41 6.81
CA SER A 71 -3.75 -8.64 5.56
C SER A 71 -5.20 -8.41 5.08
N PHE A 72 -6.16 -8.25 5.98
CA PHE A 72 -7.58 -8.05 5.62
C PHE A 72 -8.02 -6.58 5.53
N GLY A 73 -7.06 -5.63 5.46
CA GLY A 73 -7.38 -4.21 5.27
C GLY A 73 -7.94 -3.50 6.51
N GLY A 74 -7.76 -4.08 7.70
CA GLY A 74 -8.15 -3.50 8.98
C GLY A 74 -7.19 -3.92 10.10
N ALA A 75 -7.44 -3.42 11.32
CA ALA A 75 -6.66 -3.75 12.51
C ALA A 75 -6.83 -5.22 12.87
N CYS A 76 -5.72 -5.91 13.14
CA CYS A 76 -5.75 -7.26 13.71
C CYS A 76 -6.06 -7.21 15.21
N GLU A 77 -6.30 -8.37 15.81
CA GLU A 77 -6.57 -8.51 17.24
C GLU A 77 -5.45 -7.96 18.13
N HIS A 78 -4.18 -8.03 17.69
CA HIS A 78 -3.04 -7.47 18.42
C HIS A 78 -3.06 -5.93 18.44
N VAL A 79 -3.37 -5.31 17.30
CA VAL A 79 -3.52 -3.85 17.22
C VAL A 79 -4.72 -3.41 18.06
N VAL A 80 -5.84 -4.13 17.98
CA VAL A 80 -7.02 -3.84 18.81
C VAL A 80 -6.71 -3.97 20.30
N ALA A 81 -5.98 -5.00 20.72
CA ALA A 81 -5.56 -5.15 22.11
C ALA A 81 -4.70 -3.96 22.57
N ALA A 82 -3.79 -3.49 21.71
CA ALA A 82 -3.01 -2.28 21.96
C ALA A 82 -3.89 -1.01 22.02
N MET A 83 -4.88 -0.85 21.14
CA MET A 83 -5.83 0.27 21.19
C MET A 83 -6.59 0.30 22.52
N HIS A 84 -7.06 -0.84 23.02
CA HIS A 84 -7.70 -0.93 24.33
C HIS A 84 -6.75 -0.53 25.46
N ALA A 85 -5.50 -0.99 25.43
CA ALA A 85 -4.51 -0.58 26.42
C ALA A 85 -4.26 0.93 26.40
N ILE A 86 -4.22 1.56 25.21
CA ILE A 86 -4.05 3.01 25.06
C ILE A 86 -5.25 3.77 25.63
N THR A 87 -6.48 3.33 25.35
CA THR A 87 -7.71 4.01 25.83
C THR A 87 -7.84 3.98 27.35
N GLU A 88 -7.36 2.92 28.01
CA GLU A 88 -7.42 2.77 29.47
C GLU A 88 -6.21 3.39 30.20
N CYS A 89 -5.17 3.81 29.47
CA CYS A 89 -4.05 4.55 30.04
C CYS A 89 -4.36 6.05 30.13
N ASP A 90 -4.21 6.63 31.32
CA ASP A 90 -4.27 8.09 31.52
C ASP A 90 -3.22 8.82 30.65
N ALA A 91 -2.03 8.23 30.53
CA ALA A 91 -0.97 8.63 29.63
C ALA A 91 -0.13 7.42 29.24
N VAL A 92 0.16 7.29 27.94
CA VAL A 92 1.13 6.29 27.46
C VAL A 92 2.52 6.74 27.91
N PRO A 93 3.32 5.89 28.58
CA PRO A 93 4.63 6.29 29.06
C PRO A 93 5.56 6.65 27.90
N ASP A 94 6.38 7.68 28.08
CA ASP A 94 7.42 8.05 27.13
C ASP A 94 8.52 6.98 27.10
N GLY A 95 8.94 6.61 25.89
CA GLY A 95 9.93 5.58 25.65
C GLY A 95 9.30 4.19 25.46
N SER A 96 10.00 3.34 24.72
CA SER A 96 9.65 1.94 24.51
C SER A 96 10.92 1.12 24.55
N ASP A 97 10.86 -0.03 25.22
CA ASP A 97 11.96 -1.02 25.22
C ASP A 97 12.05 -1.78 23.89
N ILE A 98 11.14 -1.51 22.94
CA ILE A 98 11.17 -2.09 21.59
C ILE A 98 12.28 -1.39 20.80
N PRO A 99 13.34 -2.10 20.36
CA PRO A 99 14.38 -1.54 19.51
C PRO A 99 13.81 -0.94 18.23
N VAL A 100 14.43 0.15 17.78
CA VAL A 100 14.04 0.82 16.54
C VAL A 100 15.26 1.04 15.67
N ASP A 101 15.28 0.39 14.52
CA ASP A 101 16.34 0.48 13.53
C ASP A 101 15.98 1.50 12.45
N GLU A 102 16.84 2.49 12.24
CA GLU A 102 16.63 3.48 11.19
C GLU A 102 17.01 2.90 9.82
N VAL A 103 16.08 2.98 8.88
CA VAL A 103 16.30 2.47 7.52
C VAL A 103 16.10 3.56 6.49
N ARG A 104 17.14 3.77 5.68
CA ARG A 104 17.17 4.72 4.56
C ARG A 104 17.34 3.95 3.26
N GLY A 105 16.45 4.15 2.30
CA GLY A 105 16.46 3.46 1.02
C GLY A 105 16.04 4.34 -0.14
N ALA A 106 16.24 3.86 -1.37
CA ALA A 106 15.63 4.46 -2.54
C ALA A 106 14.14 4.06 -2.62
N PRO A 107 13.21 4.99 -2.87
CA PRO A 107 11.83 4.62 -3.14
C PRO A 107 11.70 3.99 -4.53
N ALA A 108 10.77 3.04 -4.67
CA ALA A 108 10.20 2.64 -5.95
C ALA A 108 8.91 3.44 -6.20
N GLY A 109 8.70 3.90 -7.43
CA GLY A 109 7.47 4.58 -7.81
C GLY A 109 6.37 3.57 -8.12
N ARG A 110 5.23 3.66 -7.43
CA ARG A 110 4.03 2.86 -7.73
C ARG A 110 2.97 3.73 -8.37
N LEU A 111 2.33 3.25 -9.44
CA LEU A 111 1.18 3.91 -10.08
C LEU A 111 -0.07 3.04 -9.90
N TYR A 112 -1.06 3.58 -9.19
CA TYR A 112 -2.38 2.98 -9.02
C TYR A 112 -3.33 3.59 -10.03
N LEU A 113 -3.76 2.77 -10.98
CA LEU A 113 -4.65 3.18 -12.05
C LEU A 113 -6.10 2.99 -11.63
N ARG A 114 -6.93 4.00 -11.86
CA ARG A 114 -8.38 3.93 -11.67
C ARG A 114 -9.11 4.81 -12.68
N GLU A 115 -10.36 4.49 -12.95
CA GLU A 115 -11.24 5.32 -13.77
C GLU A 115 -12.32 5.97 -12.92
N THR A 116 -12.56 7.26 -13.11
CA THR A 116 -13.62 7.99 -12.41
C THR A 116 -14.17 9.08 -13.33
N GLY A 117 -15.48 9.04 -13.60
CA GLY A 117 -16.13 10.01 -14.49
C GLY A 117 -15.56 10.03 -15.91
N GLY A 118 -15.21 8.86 -16.46
CA GLY A 118 -14.60 8.74 -17.80
C GLY A 118 -13.14 9.21 -17.89
N MET A 119 -12.52 9.62 -16.78
CA MET A 119 -11.11 9.99 -16.73
C MET A 119 -10.27 8.84 -16.16
N LEU A 120 -9.13 8.57 -16.80
CA LEU A 120 -8.09 7.72 -16.22
C LEU A 120 -7.26 8.56 -15.24
N LEU A 121 -7.21 8.11 -13.99
CA LEU A 121 -6.40 8.68 -12.94
C LEU A 121 -5.27 7.70 -12.58
N ALA A 122 -4.04 8.21 -12.50
CA ALA A 122 -2.88 7.49 -12.01
C ALA A 122 -2.42 8.13 -10.70
N GLU A 123 -2.70 7.47 -9.57
CA GLU A 123 -2.20 7.89 -8.25
C GLU A 123 -0.78 7.36 -8.05
N MET A 124 0.15 8.27 -7.78
CA MET A 124 1.55 7.96 -7.53
C MET A 124 1.82 7.80 -6.04
N ARG A 125 2.43 6.67 -5.67
CA ARG A 125 2.93 6.40 -4.32
C ARG A 125 4.40 6.01 -4.35
N PHE A 126 5.06 6.14 -3.19
CA PHE A 126 6.48 5.86 -3.02
C PHE A 126 6.63 4.67 -2.08
N ALA A 127 7.01 3.52 -2.64
CA ALA A 127 7.27 2.30 -1.91
C ALA A 127 8.71 2.28 -1.39
N TYR A 128 8.89 1.98 -0.11
CA TYR A 128 10.20 1.77 0.52
C TYR A 128 10.28 0.36 1.09
N GLN A 129 11.49 -0.11 1.39
CA GLN A 129 11.74 -1.43 1.98
C GLN A 129 11.06 -2.58 1.21
N GLY A 130 11.30 -2.64 -0.10
CA GLY A 130 10.71 -3.68 -0.94
C GLY A 130 9.18 -3.63 -1.02
N GLY A 131 8.58 -2.48 -0.74
CA GLY A 131 7.13 -2.30 -0.75
C GLY A 131 6.45 -2.58 0.58
N LEU A 132 7.20 -2.80 1.65
CA LEU A 132 6.67 -2.96 3.00
C LEU A 132 5.93 -1.70 3.47
N VAL A 133 6.38 -0.51 3.04
CA VAL A 133 5.72 0.76 3.38
C VAL A 133 5.58 1.64 2.17
N GLU A 134 4.44 2.32 2.09
CA GLU A 134 4.13 3.29 1.06
C GLU A 134 3.82 4.65 1.65
N PHE A 135 4.29 5.69 0.96
CA PHE A 135 3.90 7.06 1.22
C PHE A 135 3.17 7.62 0.01
N ALA A 136 2.00 8.22 0.24
CA ALA A 136 1.39 9.10 -0.74
C ALA A 136 2.15 10.42 -0.82
N ARG A 137 2.02 11.10 -1.97
CA ARG A 137 2.67 12.41 -2.18
C ARG A 137 2.19 13.46 -1.17
N ALA A 138 0.91 13.45 -0.85
CA ALA A 138 0.27 14.41 0.05
C ALA A 138 0.62 14.21 1.53
N GLU A 139 1.07 13.00 1.91
CA GLU A 139 1.48 12.74 3.29
C GLU A 139 2.65 13.63 3.69
N ARG A 140 2.62 14.21 4.89
CA ARG A 140 3.63 15.15 5.39
C ARG A 140 4.71 14.48 6.24
N CYS A 141 4.42 13.33 6.84
CA CYS A 141 5.33 12.58 7.70
C CYS A 141 6.70 12.39 7.01
N ALA A 142 7.79 12.52 7.78
CA ALA A 142 9.15 12.33 7.29
C ALA A 142 9.60 10.86 7.36
N TYR A 143 8.89 10.05 8.14
CA TYR A 143 9.15 8.63 8.32
C TYR A 143 7.86 7.90 8.69
N ARG A 144 7.92 6.56 8.73
CA ARG A 144 6.90 5.70 9.34
C ARG A 144 7.59 4.59 10.13
N LEU A 145 7.04 4.23 11.28
CA LEU A 145 7.44 3.06 12.04
C LEU A 145 6.71 1.83 11.51
N VAL A 146 7.45 0.76 11.26
CA VAL A 146 6.91 -0.49 10.70
C VAL A 146 7.51 -1.66 11.47
N PRO A 147 6.71 -2.57 12.04
CA PRO A 147 7.23 -3.70 12.79
C PRO A 147 7.94 -4.68 11.85
N ALA A 148 9.10 -5.19 12.26
CA ALA A 148 9.75 -6.27 11.55
C ALA A 148 8.93 -7.56 11.70
N THR A 149 8.97 -8.45 10.70
CA THR A 149 8.26 -9.74 10.72
C THR A 149 8.70 -10.64 11.87
N SER A 150 9.93 -10.47 12.37
CA SER A 150 10.45 -11.17 13.55
C SER A 150 9.74 -10.79 14.86
N GLY A 151 9.07 -9.63 14.92
CA GLY A 151 8.35 -9.16 16.12
C GLY A 151 9.26 -8.70 17.26
N ASP A 152 10.55 -8.48 17.02
CA ASP A 152 11.51 -8.02 18.02
C ASP A 152 11.90 -6.54 17.85
N THR A 153 12.05 -6.07 16.61
CA THR A 153 12.45 -4.71 16.25
C THR A 153 11.37 -3.99 15.42
N VAL A 154 11.49 -2.66 15.33
CA VAL A 154 10.69 -1.79 14.49
C VAL A 154 11.61 -1.01 13.56
N TYR A 155 11.27 -0.96 12.27
CA TYR A 155 12.00 -0.13 11.32
C TYR A 155 11.43 1.29 11.31
N ARG A 156 12.29 2.29 11.53
CA ARG A 156 12.00 3.68 11.19
C ARG A 156 12.37 3.92 9.74
N VAL A 157 11.41 3.79 8.84
CA VAL A 157 11.63 3.99 7.40
C VAL A 157 11.58 5.48 7.09
N VAL A 158 12.75 6.06 6.81
CA VAL A 158 12.90 7.50 6.57
C VAL A 158 12.72 7.82 5.08
N ARG A 159 11.85 8.78 4.79
CA ARG A 159 11.56 9.24 3.43
C ARG A 159 12.69 10.09 2.88
N SER A 160 12.90 9.97 1.57
CA SER A 160 13.82 10.81 0.80
C SER A 160 13.06 11.69 -0.18
N ARG A 161 12.59 12.86 0.27
CA ARG A 161 11.79 13.81 -0.55
C ARG A 161 12.44 14.16 -1.89
N ALA A 162 13.75 14.40 -1.93
CA ALA A 162 14.46 14.69 -3.17
C ALA A 162 14.35 13.55 -4.22
N ARG A 163 14.34 12.28 -3.77
CA ARG A 163 14.16 11.12 -4.66
C ARG A 163 12.69 10.96 -5.08
N GLU A 164 11.76 11.23 -4.16
CA GLU A 164 10.32 11.27 -4.48
C GLU A 164 10.02 12.34 -5.53
N ASP A 165 10.63 13.53 -5.41
CA ASP A 165 10.52 14.63 -6.38
C ASP A 165 11.06 14.22 -7.75
N ALA A 166 12.22 13.57 -7.79
CA ALA A 166 12.81 13.09 -9.04
C ALA A 166 11.91 12.07 -9.76
N LEU A 167 11.33 11.11 -9.02
CA LEU A 167 10.35 10.16 -9.55
C LEU A 167 9.07 10.87 -10.02
N HIS A 168 8.57 11.83 -9.25
CA HIS A 168 7.37 12.59 -9.59
C HIS A 168 7.56 13.40 -10.89
N SER A 169 8.71 14.05 -11.05
CA SER A 169 9.08 14.72 -12.29
C SER A 169 9.27 13.74 -13.45
N ALA A 170 9.72 12.51 -13.18
CA ALA A 170 9.88 11.48 -14.22
C ALA A 170 8.53 11.05 -14.82
N VAL A 171 7.50 10.87 -13.99
CA VAL A 171 6.14 10.54 -14.42
C VAL A 171 5.61 11.58 -15.43
N GLY A 172 5.86 12.87 -15.19
CA GLY A 172 5.42 13.95 -16.10
C GLY A 172 6.01 13.87 -17.51
N ARG A 173 7.23 13.34 -17.66
CA ARG A 173 7.87 13.14 -18.99
C ARG A 173 7.17 12.09 -19.85
N HIS A 174 6.32 11.26 -19.24
CA HIS A 174 5.57 10.20 -19.92
C HIS A 174 4.15 10.63 -20.33
N GLY A 175 3.89 11.93 -20.47
CA GLY A 175 2.59 12.43 -20.94
C GLY A 175 1.51 12.34 -19.87
N LEU A 176 1.89 12.47 -18.60
CA LEU A 176 0.98 12.61 -17.47
C LEU A 176 1.04 14.04 -16.95
N THR A 177 -0.12 14.65 -16.72
CA THR A 177 -0.25 15.98 -16.10
C THR A 177 -0.89 15.84 -14.72
N ALA A 178 -0.50 16.71 -13.79
CA ALA A 178 -1.04 16.69 -12.43
C ALA A 178 -2.52 17.08 -12.45
N TYR A 179 -3.37 16.21 -11.91
CA TYR A 179 -4.78 16.48 -11.64
C TYR A 179 -4.94 17.06 -10.23
N THR A 180 -4.33 16.41 -9.23
CA THR A 180 -4.16 16.90 -7.85
C THR A 180 -2.81 16.43 -7.31
N THR A 181 -2.48 16.76 -6.06
CA THR A 181 -1.20 16.37 -5.44
C THR A 181 -1.01 14.85 -5.45
N GLY A 182 -0.08 14.37 -6.29
CA GLY A 182 0.23 12.95 -6.44
C GLY A 182 -0.73 12.17 -7.32
N VAL A 183 -1.73 12.81 -7.93
CA VAL A 183 -2.66 12.15 -8.87
C VAL A 183 -2.52 12.80 -10.23
N PHE A 184 -2.36 11.98 -11.25
CA PHE A 184 -2.14 12.41 -12.62
C PHE A 184 -3.24 11.94 -13.55
N THR A 185 -3.40 12.62 -14.68
CA THR A 185 -4.21 12.20 -15.82
C THR A 185 -3.38 12.26 -17.10
N PRO A 186 -3.56 11.34 -18.06
CA PRO A 186 -2.88 11.42 -19.35
C PRO A 186 -3.20 12.70 -20.12
N THR A 187 -2.21 13.22 -20.84
CA THR A 187 -2.39 14.35 -21.76
C THR A 187 -2.97 13.94 -23.11
N THR A 188 -2.97 12.64 -23.42
CA THR A 188 -3.55 12.03 -24.63
C THR A 188 -4.76 11.17 -24.26
N ALA A 189 -5.38 10.50 -25.25
CA ALA A 189 -6.45 9.55 -24.96
C ALA A 189 -5.96 8.46 -24.00
N ALA A 190 -6.74 8.20 -22.94
CA ALA A 190 -6.33 7.30 -21.85
C ALA A 190 -5.94 5.91 -22.35
N ARG A 191 -6.72 5.34 -23.26
CA ARG A 191 -6.43 4.04 -23.88
C ARG A 191 -5.11 4.02 -24.65
N GLU A 192 -4.84 5.07 -25.44
CA GLU A 192 -3.58 5.21 -26.19
C GLU A 192 -2.39 5.32 -25.23
N TRP A 193 -2.53 6.12 -24.17
CA TRP A 193 -1.49 6.29 -23.15
C TRP A 193 -1.18 4.97 -22.44
N THR A 194 -2.20 4.24 -21.99
CA THR A 194 -2.06 2.93 -21.35
C THR A 194 -1.37 1.92 -22.27
N GLN A 195 -1.62 1.98 -23.58
CA GLN A 195 -1.00 1.07 -24.54
C GLN A 195 0.47 1.41 -24.85
N THR A 196 0.80 2.70 -24.89
CA THR A 196 2.10 3.16 -25.44
C THR A 196 3.09 3.61 -24.37
N ARG A 197 2.63 4.27 -23.29
CA ARG A 197 3.49 4.90 -22.27
C ARG A 197 3.61 4.09 -21.01
N LEU A 198 2.51 3.47 -20.56
CA LEU A 198 2.53 2.65 -19.34
C LEU A 198 3.57 1.51 -19.38
N PRO A 199 3.76 0.76 -20.49
CA PRO A 199 4.82 -0.26 -20.55
C PRO A 199 6.24 0.32 -20.51
N VAL A 200 6.42 1.58 -20.94
CA VAL A 200 7.72 2.27 -20.85
C VAL A 200 8.03 2.59 -19.39
N LEU A 201 7.08 3.17 -18.65
CA LEU A 201 7.19 3.42 -17.21
C LEU A 201 7.54 2.14 -16.45
N ALA A 202 6.86 1.03 -16.75
CA ALA A 202 7.15 -0.26 -16.12
C ALA A 202 8.60 -0.72 -16.36
N ARG A 203 9.13 -0.57 -17.59
CA ARG A 203 10.54 -0.88 -17.90
C ARG A 203 11.53 0.05 -17.23
N GLU A 204 11.12 1.27 -16.89
CA GLU A 204 11.92 2.23 -16.12
C GLU A 204 11.88 1.98 -14.61
N GLY A 205 11.20 0.91 -14.16
CA GLY A 205 11.17 0.48 -12.76
C GLY A 205 9.98 1.00 -11.97
N PHE A 206 8.96 1.56 -12.63
CA PHE A 206 7.69 1.84 -11.97
C PHE A 206 6.87 0.55 -11.81
N GLU A 207 6.26 0.37 -10.64
CA GLU A 207 5.33 -0.73 -10.39
C GLU A 207 3.91 -0.26 -10.71
N ILE A 208 3.18 -1.03 -11.50
CA ILE A 208 1.87 -0.64 -12.03
C ILE A 208 0.78 -1.53 -11.42
N TYR A 209 -0.25 -0.91 -10.85
CA TYR A 209 -1.36 -1.57 -10.18
C TYR A 209 -2.71 -1.11 -10.71
N GLY A 210 -3.69 -2.00 -10.71
CA GLY A 210 -5.09 -1.69 -11.02
C GLY A 210 -5.45 -1.60 -12.50
N GLN A 211 -4.53 -1.98 -13.40
CA GLN A 211 -4.80 -2.03 -14.83
C GLN A 211 -5.95 -2.99 -15.18
N GLU A 212 -6.07 -4.08 -14.43
CA GLU A 212 -7.10 -5.11 -14.54
C GLU A 212 -8.51 -4.59 -14.21
N TYR A 213 -8.61 -3.50 -13.44
CA TYR A 213 -9.88 -2.90 -13.01
C TYR A 213 -10.34 -1.75 -13.93
N LEU A 214 -9.52 -1.37 -14.92
CA LEU A 214 -9.91 -0.39 -15.93
C LEU A 214 -11.06 -0.94 -16.78
N ARG A 215 -12.02 -0.08 -17.15
CA ARG A 215 -13.18 -0.43 -17.96
C ARG A 215 -13.00 0.05 -19.40
N GLU A 216 -12.67 1.32 -19.58
CA GLU A 216 -12.59 1.96 -20.89
C GLU A 216 -11.17 1.92 -21.48
N SER A 217 -10.17 2.10 -20.62
CA SER A 217 -8.75 2.19 -20.97
C SER A 217 -8.02 0.86 -20.82
N ARG A 218 -8.73 -0.22 -20.50
CA ARG A 218 -8.13 -1.54 -20.30
C ARG A 218 -7.50 -2.03 -21.60
N VAL A 219 -6.17 -2.10 -21.59
CA VAL A 219 -5.41 -2.76 -22.65
C VAL A 219 -5.39 -4.24 -22.32
N ARG A 220 -5.96 -5.05 -23.21
CA ARG A 220 -5.79 -6.50 -23.15
C ARG A 220 -4.35 -6.80 -23.50
N SER A 221 -3.62 -7.34 -22.53
CA SER A 221 -2.21 -7.73 -22.68
C SER A 221 -2.06 -9.16 -23.19
N THR A 222 -3.17 -9.87 -23.45
CA THR A 222 -3.15 -11.19 -24.07
C THR A 222 -2.49 -11.09 -25.44
N GLN A 223 -1.42 -11.85 -25.61
CA GLN A 223 -0.71 -11.92 -26.88
C GLN A 223 -1.71 -12.46 -27.92
N PRO A 224 -1.94 -11.75 -29.05
CA PRO A 224 -2.89 -12.22 -30.04
C PRO A 224 -2.45 -13.60 -30.56
N CYS A 225 -3.37 -14.55 -30.54
CA CYS A 225 -3.14 -15.87 -31.10
C CYS A 225 -3.44 -15.81 -32.60
N MET A 226 -2.41 -15.95 -33.42
CA MET A 226 -2.55 -15.98 -34.87
C MET A 226 -2.55 -17.43 -35.36
N GLY A 227 -3.69 -17.89 -35.85
CA GLY A 227 -3.84 -19.17 -36.55
C GLY A 227 -3.75 -18.97 -38.06
N VAL A 228 -2.92 -19.74 -38.74
CA VAL A 228 -2.87 -19.80 -40.20
C VAL A 228 -3.33 -21.18 -40.63
N ARG A 229 -4.37 -21.26 -41.46
CA ARG A 229 -4.82 -22.50 -42.09
C ARG A 229 -4.57 -22.41 -43.59
N MET A 230 -3.83 -23.36 -44.13
CA MET A 230 -3.59 -23.47 -45.57
C MET A 230 -4.31 -24.70 -46.12
N THR A 231 -4.97 -24.52 -47.26
CA THR A 231 -5.68 -25.59 -47.96
C THR A 231 -5.20 -25.60 -49.41
N ALA A 232 -4.64 -26.72 -49.87
CA ALA A 232 -4.18 -26.88 -51.24
C ALA A 232 -5.26 -27.57 -52.09
N GLY A 233 -5.58 -27.00 -53.25
CA GLY A 233 -6.38 -27.60 -54.32
C GLY A 233 -5.51 -27.98 -55.52
N GLU A 234 -6.10 -28.65 -56.52
CA GLU A 234 -5.35 -29.18 -57.68
C GLU A 234 -4.50 -28.14 -58.43
N ASN A 235 -4.92 -26.87 -58.45
CA ASN A 235 -4.19 -25.77 -59.08
C ASN A 235 -4.22 -24.46 -58.23
N SER A 236 -4.50 -24.54 -56.93
CA SER A 236 -4.62 -23.34 -56.09
C SER A 236 -4.22 -23.59 -54.63
N LEU A 237 -3.82 -22.52 -53.95
CA LEU A 237 -3.57 -22.50 -52.51
C LEU A 237 -4.52 -21.47 -51.88
N ALA A 238 -5.36 -21.92 -50.97
CA ALA A 238 -6.17 -21.06 -50.13
C ALA A 238 -5.47 -20.89 -48.77
N CYS A 239 -5.39 -19.65 -48.30
CA CYS A 239 -4.86 -19.32 -46.98
C CYS A 239 -5.94 -18.58 -46.19
N GLU A 240 -6.29 -19.11 -45.04
CA GLU A 240 -7.19 -18.49 -44.06
C GLU A 240 -6.35 -18.05 -42.86
N LEU A 241 -6.48 -16.77 -42.51
CA LEU A 241 -5.82 -16.17 -41.35
C LEU A 241 -6.89 -15.91 -40.28
N THR A 242 -6.73 -16.52 -39.12
CA THR A 242 -7.57 -16.24 -37.95
C THR A 242 -6.72 -15.53 -36.90
N VAL A 243 -7.11 -14.31 -36.54
CA VAL A 243 -6.50 -13.59 -35.42
C VAL A 243 -7.49 -13.63 -34.26
N ALA A 244 -7.13 -14.33 -33.19
CA ALA A 244 -7.91 -14.37 -31.96
C ALA A 244 -7.29 -13.43 -30.93
N PHE A 245 -8.15 -12.60 -30.33
CA PHE A 245 -7.83 -11.80 -29.16
C PHE A 245 -8.73 -12.33 -28.04
N ASP A 246 -8.13 -12.97 -27.02
CA ASP A 246 -8.88 -13.36 -25.81
C ASP A 246 -9.49 -12.13 -25.12
#